data_AF-A0A357VQD5-F1
#
_entry.id   AF-A0A357VQD5-F1
#
_cell.length_a   1.000
_cell.length_b   1.000
_cell.length_c   1.000
_cell.angle_alpha   90.00
_cell.angle_beta   90.00
_cell.angle_gamma   90.00
#
_symmetry.space_group_name_H-M   'P 1'
#
loop_
_entity.id
_entity.type
_entity.pdbx_description
1 polymer ?
#
loop_
_entity_poly.entity_id
_entity_poly.type
_entity_poly.pdbx_seq_one_letter_code
_entity_poly.pdbx_strand_id
1 'polypeptide(L)'
;NKDIEDLILKDTQIALSIIKILAKRLKYIAVVIENLALRDSVGRTASILLTFARERGMSTKEGILVEIDLKRQELANLAGTSRENITRILSQMDRDGIIKLGKDKILIKDLEELRKML
;
A
#
# COMPACT_ATOMS: atom_id res chain seq x y z
N ASN A 1 -36.92 6.45 11.43
CA ASN A 1 -36.91 5.36 10.41
C ASN A 1 -38.28 5.09 9.81
N LYS A 2 -39.37 5.00 10.59
CA LYS A 2 -40.73 4.82 10.04
C LYS A 2 -41.13 5.82 8.95
N ASP A 3 -40.78 7.10 9.11
CA ASP A 3 -41.13 8.12 8.09
C ASP A 3 -40.38 7.94 6.76
N ILE A 4 -39.14 7.45 6.81
CA ILE A 4 -38.33 7.17 5.61
C ILE A 4 -38.84 5.90 4.93
N GLU A 5 -39.20 4.87 5.70
CA GLU A 5 -39.83 3.65 5.19
C GLU A 5 -41.14 3.97 4.48
N ASP A 6 -42.00 4.80 5.08
CA ASP A 6 -43.26 5.23 4.45
C ASP A 6 -43.03 6.05 3.18
N LEU A 7 -42.01 6.91 3.13
CA LEU A 7 -41.63 7.68 1.94
C LEU A 7 -41.09 6.77 0.82
N ILE A 8 -40.29 5.77 1.16
CA ILE A 8 -39.76 4.77 0.21
C ILE A 8 -40.89 3.90 -0.36
N LEU A 9 -41.85 3.52 0.49
CA LEU A 9 -43.01 2.72 0.09
C LEU A 9 -43.98 3.52 -0.80
N LYS A 10 -44.04 4.85 -0.63
CA LYS A 10 -44.89 5.74 -1.43
C LYS A 10 -44.25 6.21 -2.73
N ASP A 11 -42.92 6.28 -2.80
CA ASP A 11 -42.20 6.75 -3.99
C ASP A 11 -40.93 5.92 -4.27
N THR A 12 -41.03 5.08 -5.30
CA THR A 12 -39.93 4.21 -5.74
C THR A 12 -38.74 5.01 -6.33
N GLN A 13 -38.93 6.24 -6.80
CA GLN A 13 -37.83 7.09 -7.25
C GLN A 13 -36.98 7.59 -6.08
N ILE A 14 -37.60 7.84 -4.92
CA ILE A 14 -36.87 8.17 -3.68
C ILE A 14 -36.03 6.97 -3.26
N ALA A 15 -36.59 5.76 -3.32
CA ALA A 15 -35.86 4.51 -3.03
C ALA A 15 -34.61 4.36 -3.92
N LEU A 16 -34.77 4.52 -5.24
CA LEU A 16 -33.67 4.45 -6.21
C LEU A 16 -32.61 5.53 -5.98
N SER A 17 -33.03 6.74 -5.60
CA SER A 17 -32.12 7.85 -5.31
C SER A 17 -31.27 7.56 -4.07
N ILE A 18 -31.89 7.04 -3.01
CA ILE A 18 -31.21 6.62 -1.78
C ILE A 18 -30.21 5.49 -2.09
N ILE A 19 -30.62 4.46 -2.84
CA ILE A 19 -29.74 3.36 -3.25
C ILE A 19 -28.52 3.88 -4.02
N LYS A 20 -28.71 4.81 -4.97
CA LYS A 20 -27.60 5.42 -5.72
C LYS A 20 -26.64 6.20 -4.81
N ILE A 21 -27.16 6.94 -3.83
CA ILE A 21 -26.34 7.68 -2.87
C ILE A 21 -25.52 6.70 -2.00
N LEU A 22 -26.16 5.65 -1.50
CA LEU A 22 -25.50 4.62 -0.70
C LEU A 22 -24.44 3.86 -1.50
N ALA A 23 -24.73 3.48 -2.75
CA ALA A 23 -23.75 2.84 -3.63
C ALA A 23 -22.52 3.73 -3.89
N LYS A 24 -22.73 5.03 -4.11
CA LYS A 24 -21.62 5.99 -4.23
C LYS A 24 -20.81 6.10 -2.95
N ARG A 25 -21.47 6.17 -1.78
CA ARG A 25 -20.78 6.21 -0.48
C ARG A 25 -19.99 4.93 -0.23
N LEU A 26 -20.54 3.77 -0.55
CA LEU A 26 -19.85 2.49 -0.41
C LEU A 26 -18.58 2.44 -1.26
N LYS A 27 -18.67 2.88 -2.52
CA LYS A 27 -17.49 2.95 -3.41
C LYS A 27 -16.42 3.90 -2.85
N TYR A 28 -16.82 5.04 -2.32
CA TYR A 28 -15.88 5.98 -1.68
C TYR A 28 -15.18 5.35 -0.46
N ILE A 29 -15.93 4.69 0.41
CA ILE A 29 -15.38 4.01 1.59
C ILE A 29 -14.38 2.92 1.18
N ALA A 30 -14.68 2.14 0.14
CA ALA A 30 -13.75 1.13 -0.37
C ALA A 30 -12.41 1.75 -0.82
N VAL A 31 -12.44 2.88 -1.53
CA VAL A 31 -11.21 3.61 -1.93
C VAL A 31 -10.45 4.12 -0.71
N VAL A 32 -11.14 4.61 0.32
CA VAL A 32 -10.48 5.06 1.56
C VAL A 32 -9.80 3.89 2.27
N ILE A 33 -10.48 2.75 2.41
CA ILE A 33 -9.92 1.54 3.02
C ILE A 33 -8.71 1.05 2.25
N GLU A 34 -8.79 1.03 0.91
CA GLU A 34 -7.65 0.68 0.06
C GLU A 34 -6.46 1.62 0.33
N ASN A 35 -6.67 2.94 0.33
CA ASN A 35 -5.60 3.91 0.62
C ASN A 35 -4.98 3.74 2.01
N LEU A 36 -5.78 3.39 3.02
CA LEU A 36 -5.28 3.10 4.37
C LEU A 36 -4.43 1.83 4.37
N ALA A 37 -4.91 0.73 3.79
CA ALA A 37 -4.15 -0.50 3.65
C ALA A 37 -2.86 -0.32 2.83
N LEU A 38 -2.89 0.58 1.84
CA LEU A 38 -1.72 0.96 1.05
C LEU A 38 -0.69 1.71 1.89
N ARG A 39 -1.10 2.73 2.66
CA ARG A 39 -0.19 3.43 3.58
C ARG A 39 0.45 2.47 4.58
N ASP A 40 -0.36 1.59 5.16
CA ASP A 40 0.10 0.58 6.10
C ASP A 40 1.09 -0.42 5.46
N SER A 41 0.87 -0.80 4.20
CA SER A 41 1.79 -1.70 3.48
C SER A 41 3.06 -1.02 2.99
N VAL A 42 3.03 0.27 2.66
CA VAL A 42 4.24 1.06 2.34
C VAL A 42 5.15 1.12 3.56
N GLY A 43 4.63 1.50 4.73
CA GLY A 43 5.42 1.56 5.96
C GLY A 43 5.97 0.19 6.40
N ARG A 44 5.17 -0.88 6.30
CA ARG A 44 5.65 -2.25 6.54
C ARG A 44 6.75 -2.66 5.55
N THR A 45 6.61 -2.30 4.27
CA THR A 45 7.65 -2.56 3.26
C THR A 45 8.94 -1.82 3.60
N ALA A 46 8.85 -0.54 3.97
CA ALA A 46 9.99 0.25 4.42
C ALA A 46 10.65 -0.37 5.66
N SER A 47 9.85 -0.80 6.64
CA SER A 47 10.36 -1.50 7.84
C SER A 47 11.12 -2.77 7.49
N ILE A 48 10.61 -3.60 6.57
CA ILE A 48 11.29 -4.83 6.14
C ILE A 48 12.64 -4.50 5.47
N LEU A 49 12.66 -3.51 4.58
CA LEU A 49 13.89 -3.09 3.91
C LEU A 49 14.91 -2.52 4.91
N LEU A 50 14.48 -1.75 5.90
CA LEU A 50 15.34 -1.24 6.97
C LEU A 50 15.89 -2.37 7.85
N THR A 51 15.08 -3.38 8.16
CA THR A 51 15.53 -4.57 8.90
C THR A 51 16.61 -5.32 8.09
N PHE A 52 16.36 -5.57 6.81
CA PHE A 52 17.36 -6.23 5.96
C PHE A 52 18.62 -5.40 5.77
N ALA A 53 18.51 -4.08 5.65
CA ALA A 53 19.65 -3.17 5.62
C ALA A 53 20.51 -3.27 6.90
N ARG A 54 19.87 -3.46 8.05
CA ARG A 54 20.56 -3.64 9.33
C ARG A 54 21.22 -5.00 9.46
N GLU A 55 20.53 -6.07 9.06
CA GLU A 55 20.99 -7.45 9.26
C GLU A 55 22.03 -7.90 8.23
N ARG A 56 21.85 -7.49 6.97
CA ARG A 56 22.59 -7.99 5.81
C ARG A 56 22.95 -6.91 4.79
N GLY A 57 22.82 -5.64 5.16
CA GLY A 57 23.19 -4.52 4.29
C GLY A 57 24.69 -4.34 4.21
N MET A 58 25.19 -4.09 2.99
CA MET A 58 26.55 -3.68 2.74
C MET A 58 26.58 -2.19 2.36
N SER A 59 27.29 -1.38 3.14
CA SER A 59 27.47 0.04 2.82
C SER A 59 28.33 0.21 1.56
N THR A 60 27.86 1.05 0.64
CA THR A 60 28.52 1.41 -0.60
C THR A 60 28.56 2.93 -0.75
N LYS A 61 29.28 3.44 -1.77
CA LYS A 61 29.32 4.88 -2.05
C LYS A 61 27.97 5.46 -2.48
N GLU A 62 27.06 4.61 -2.98
CA GLU A 62 25.75 5.01 -3.52
C GLU A 62 24.60 4.75 -2.55
N GLY A 63 24.86 4.16 -1.38
CA GLY A 63 23.85 3.77 -0.40
C GLY A 63 24.11 2.38 0.21
N ILE A 64 23.07 1.76 0.78
CA ILE A 64 23.15 0.44 1.40
C ILE A 64 22.63 -0.61 0.43
N LEU A 65 23.51 -1.52 0.00
CA LEU A 65 23.13 -2.64 -0.86
C LEU A 65 22.63 -3.81 -0.01
N VAL A 66 21.43 -4.29 -0.31
CA VAL A 66 20.77 -5.39 0.39
C VAL A 66 20.51 -6.51 -0.60
N GLU A 67 20.97 -7.71 -0.28
CA GLU A 67 20.61 -8.91 -1.05
C GLU A 67 19.21 -9.38 -0.62
N ILE A 68 18.36 -9.64 -1.61
CA ILE A 68 16.99 -10.10 -1.42
C ILE A 68 16.88 -11.49 -2.06
N ASP A 69 17.00 -12.51 -1.22
CA ASP A 69 16.80 -13.92 -1.52
C ASP A 69 15.32 -14.34 -1.56
N LEU A 70 14.41 -13.39 -1.34
CA LEU A 70 12.97 -13.62 -1.29
C LEU A 70 12.28 -13.26 -2.62
N LYS A 71 11.38 -14.13 -3.06
CA LYS A 71 10.47 -13.82 -4.17
C LYS A 71 9.50 -12.72 -3.77
N ARG A 72 8.94 -12.03 -4.78
CA ARG A 72 7.92 -10.98 -4.55
C ARG A 72 6.73 -11.45 -3.72
N GLN A 73 6.29 -12.70 -3.89
CA GLN A 73 5.20 -13.24 -3.07
C GLN A 73 5.57 -13.34 -1.59
N GLU A 74 6.81 -13.72 -1.28
CA GLU A 74 7.29 -13.87 0.11
C GLU A 74 7.42 -12.50 0.78
N LEU A 75 7.95 -11.51 0.07
CA LEU A 75 7.95 -10.11 0.52
C LEU A 75 6.52 -9.58 0.74
N ALA A 76 5.58 -9.94 -0.12
CA ALA A 76 4.18 -9.56 0.04
C ALA A 76 3.57 -10.14 1.32
N ASN A 77 3.84 -11.42 1.59
CA ASN A 77 3.39 -12.10 2.79
C ASN A 77 3.96 -11.43 4.06
N LEU A 78 5.26 -11.09 4.06
CA LEU A 78 5.89 -10.36 5.18
C LEU A 78 5.28 -8.97 5.38
N ALA A 79 5.00 -8.25 4.28
CA ALA A 79 4.38 -6.93 4.34
C ALA A 79 2.85 -6.98 4.57
N GLY A 80 2.26 -8.17 4.71
CA GLY A 80 0.81 -8.36 4.87
C GLY A 80 0.01 -7.78 3.71
N THR A 81 0.44 -8.02 2.47
CA THR A 81 -0.18 -7.44 1.27
C THR A 81 -0.14 -8.40 0.07
N SER A 82 -0.73 -8.01 -1.06
CA SER A 82 -0.70 -8.82 -2.30
C SER A 82 0.62 -8.67 -3.05
N ARG A 83 0.94 -9.66 -3.90
CA ARG A 83 2.13 -9.63 -4.77
C ARG A 83 2.12 -8.45 -5.72
N GLU A 84 0.96 -8.08 -6.26
CA GLU A 84 0.85 -6.91 -7.13
C GLU A 84 1.12 -5.63 -6.35
N ASN A 85 0.60 -5.52 -5.13
CA ASN A 85 0.78 -4.31 -4.33
C ASN A 85 2.23 -4.13 -3.88
N ILE A 86 2.92 -5.17 -3.39
CA ILE A 86 4.34 -5.05 -3.05
C ILE A 86 5.19 -4.67 -4.28
N THR A 87 4.85 -5.23 -5.44
CA THR A 87 5.55 -4.91 -6.70
C THR A 87 5.33 -3.43 -7.07
N ARG A 88 4.10 -2.94 -6.90
CA ARG A 88 3.75 -1.53 -7.15
C ARG A 88 4.46 -0.58 -6.18
N ILE A 89 4.51 -0.91 -4.89
CA ILE A 89 5.20 -0.12 -3.85
C ILE A 89 6.70 -0.03 -4.16
N LEU A 90 7.34 -1.17 -4.42
CA LEU A 90 8.78 -1.19 -4.71
C LEU A 90 9.12 -0.46 -6.01
N SER A 91 8.27 -0.58 -7.03
CA SER A 91 8.43 0.17 -8.28
C SER A 91 8.26 1.67 -8.06
N GLN A 92 7.35 2.08 -7.17
CA GLN A 92 7.16 3.48 -6.80
C GLN A 92 8.40 4.01 -6.06
N MET A 93 8.91 3.28 -5.07
CA MET A 93 10.14 3.65 -4.36
C MET A 93 11.37 3.75 -5.29
N ASP A 94 11.45 2.91 -6.33
CA ASP A 94 12.51 3.00 -7.37
C ASP A 94 12.36 4.25 -8.23
N ARG A 95 11.13 4.58 -8.64
CA ARG A 95 10.83 5.81 -9.39
C ARG A 95 11.11 7.08 -8.58
N ASP A 96 10.78 7.06 -7.30
CA ASP A 96 11.00 8.18 -6.39
C ASP A 96 12.48 8.31 -5.96
N GLY A 97 13.34 7.39 -6.41
CA GLY A 97 14.78 7.43 -6.18
C GLY A 97 15.22 7.02 -4.77
N ILE A 98 14.29 6.57 -3.93
CA ILE A 98 14.55 6.14 -2.55
C ILE A 98 15.33 4.82 -2.54
N ILE A 99 14.98 3.92 -3.46
CA ILE A 99 15.70 2.68 -3.70
C ILE A 99 16.11 2.55 -5.17
N LYS A 100 16.97 1.59 -5.47
CA LYS A 100 17.18 1.05 -6.81
C LYS A 100 16.86 -0.43 -6.82
N LEU A 101 15.91 -0.83 -7.65
CA LEU A 101 15.58 -2.24 -7.86
C LEU A 101 16.60 -2.91 -8.78
N GLY A 102 17.28 -3.92 -8.27
CA GLY A 102 18.01 -4.92 -9.04
C GLY A 102 17.22 -6.24 -9.14
N LYS A 103 17.84 -7.25 -9.76
CA LYS A 103 17.22 -8.58 -9.94
C LYS A 103 17.01 -9.29 -8.60
N ASP A 104 18.11 -9.49 -7.86
CA ASP A 104 18.14 -10.17 -6.56
C ASP A 104 18.74 -9.28 -5.46
N LYS A 105 18.87 -7.97 -5.75
CA LYS A 105 19.43 -6.97 -4.83
C LYS A 105 18.60 -5.70 -4.89
N ILE A 106 18.55 -4.98 -3.76
CA ILE A 106 17.96 -3.65 -3.66
C ILE A 106 19.02 -2.72 -3.07
N LEU A 107 19.29 -1.61 -3.74
CA LEU A 107 20.16 -0.55 -3.21
C LEU A 107 19.27 0.51 -2.57
N ILE A 108 19.40 0.75 -1.27
CA ILE A 108 18.74 1.84 -0.57
C ILE A 108 19.60 3.09 -0.74
N LYS A 109 19.10 4.06 -1.50
CA LYS A 109 19.82 5.31 -1.82
C LYS A 109 19.62 6.38 -0.75
N ASP A 110 18.39 6.49 -0.25
CA ASP A 110 18.04 7.45 0.78
C ASP A 110 17.43 6.75 2.00
N LEU A 111 18.28 6.52 3.00
CA LEU A 111 17.88 5.88 4.25
C LEU A 111 16.93 6.75 5.08
N GLU A 112 17.11 8.08 5.02
CA GLU A 112 16.31 9.01 5.80
C GLU A 112 14.90 9.12 5.23
N GLU A 113 14.76 9.21 3.90
CA GLU A 113 13.45 9.19 3.26
C GLU A 113 12.74 7.86 3.48
N LEU A 114 13.46 6.74 3.43
CA LEU A 114 12.89 5.42 3.76
C LEU A 114 12.40 5.34 5.22
N ARG A 115 13.09 5.98 6.18
CA ARG A 115 12.66 6.04 7.59
C ARG A 115 11.41 6.89 7.80
N LYS A 116 11.22 7.95 7.03
CA LYS A 116 10.00 8.79 7.09
C LYS A 116 8.75 8.07 6.60
N MET A 117 8.90 6.93 5.93
CA MET A 117 7.78 6.12 5.44
C MET A 117 7.19 5.17 6.49
N LEU A 118 7.81 5.05 7.66
CA LEU A 118 7.27 4.34 8.82
C LEU A 118 6.06 5.09 9.40
#